data_AF-A0AAW4XPR8-F1
#
_entry.id   AF-A0AAW4XPR8-F1
#
_cell.length_a   1.000
_cell.length_b   1.000
_cell.length_c   1.000
_cell.angle_alpha   90.00
_cell.angle_beta   90.00
_cell.angle_gamma   90.00
#
_symmetry.space_group_name_H-M   'P 1'
#
loop_
_entity.id
_entity.type
_entity.pdbx_description
1 polymer ?
#
loop_
_entity_poly.entity_id
_entity_poly.type
_entity_poly.pdbx_seq_one_letter_code
_entity_poly.pdbx_strand_id
1 'polypeptide(L)'
;MTFKPNLSVKEGLDHLAKRLDPIIAARLAGDLNGHPWTVVLEILDEKKGYSAGRRYWVHDLQAQLRMLTERLGDFGYPFDDKQRTVSTLGNELRIVRNQLAHMHDFSIEEAFRANDFSVRLLDHFGDDGLDTARHIRHEALVALASVEGVTEQVAAATAAVPSPTRDEVEIELVDTAADGFETEPETVVPDPAVLVRGPSVIGNKRLEFEPWTVVQIGSVDVLDDLPKKIAKEKVRAAAVEIATYEGPIHLDRLVQLTAQSFGLQRVRSSREKKLAYQIRQAGLVVDADKFVWPREIDPGNWREFRPNDSTADRPFIHISPIEIANAARFIQAKRKDLSEDDLAVAVLQTFGRKRRTKQVAAHLAVAMARLTAHP
;
A
#
# COMPACT_ATOMS: atom_id res chain seq x y z
N MET A 1 -24.55 16.46 24.88
CA MET A 1 -24.55 16.88 23.46
C MET A 1 -24.61 15.62 22.61
N THR A 2 -25.25 15.65 21.43
CA THR A 2 -25.26 14.50 20.52
C THR A 2 -23.87 14.26 19.96
N PHE A 3 -23.37 13.03 20.06
CA PHE A 3 -22.07 12.63 19.49
C PHE A 3 -22.07 12.81 17.96
N LYS A 4 -20.96 13.32 17.42
CA LYS A 4 -20.79 13.59 15.98
C LYS A 4 -19.61 12.78 15.44
N PRO A 5 -19.87 11.65 14.72
CA PRO A 5 -18.82 10.76 14.24
C PRO A 5 -17.71 11.45 13.43
N ASN A 6 -18.07 12.24 12.41
CA ASN A 6 -17.09 12.95 11.58
C ASN A 6 -16.22 13.93 12.36
N LEU A 7 -16.78 14.59 13.39
CA LEU A 7 -16.02 15.50 14.23
C LEU A 7 -15.03 14.72 15.09
N SER A 8 -15.47 13.61 15.70
CA SER A 8 -14.61 12.73 16.49
C SER A 8 -13.46 12.14 15.67
N VAL A 9 -13.73 11.65 14.46
CA VAL A 9 -12.68 11.17 13.53
C VAL A 9 -11.70 12.29 13.20
N LYS A 10 -12.21 13.48 12.84
CA LYS A 10 -11.35 14.62 12.54
C LYS A 10 -10.46 15.00 13.73
N GLU A 11 -11.02 15.06 14.94
CA GLU A 11 -10.28 15.35 16.16
C GLU A 11 -9.20 14.30 16.45
N GLY A 12 -9.52 13.02 16.28
CA GLY A 12 -8.56 11.92 16.43
C GLY A 12 -7.42 11.99 15.42
N LEU A 13 -7.71 12.27 14.15
CA LEU A 13 -6.70 12.42 13.09
C LEU A 13 -5.86 13.70 13.27
N ASP A 14 -6.46 14.82 13.67
CA ASP A 14 -5.73 16.07 13.95
C ASP A 14 -4.79 15.91 15.16
N HIS A 15 -5.24 15.18 16.18
CA HIS A 15 -4.40 14.85 17.33
C HIS A 15 -3.24 13.95 16.92
N LEU A 16 -3.52 12.88 16.17
CA LEU A 16 -2.49 12.00 15.64
C LEU A 16 -1.45 12.77 14.81
N ALA A 17 -1.91 13.68 13.94
CA ALA A 17 -1.02 14.48 13.10
C ALA A 17 -0.03 15.36 13.90
N LYS A 18 -0.46 15.87 15.05
CA LYS A 18 0.43 16.63 15.95
C LYS A 18 1.49 15.74 16.61
N ARG A 19 1.15 14.48 16.89
CA ARG A 19 2.03 13.54 17.60
C ARG A 19 3.00 12.80 16.69
N LEU A 20 2.61 12.51 15.46
CA LEU A 20 3.49 11.78 14.53
C LEU A 20 4.74 12.57 14.12
N ASP A 21 4.67 13.90 14.05
CA ASP A 21 5.83 14.73 13.68
C ASP A 21 7.05 14.50 14.60
N PRO A 22 6.96 14.71 15.94
CA PRO A 22 8.11 14.47 16.82
C PRO A 22 8.57 13.00 16.83
N ILE A 23 7.66 12.03 16.66
CA ILE A 23 7.99 10.60 16.57
C ILE A 23 8.87 10.33 15.33
N ILE A 24 8.43 10.80 14.16
CA ILE A 24 9.15 10.61 12.90
C ILE A 24 10.50 11.35 12.94
N ALA A 25 10.51 12.59 13.42
CA ALA A 25 11.72 13.39 13.53
C ALA A 25 12.76 12.74 14.45
N ALA A 26 12.36 12.28 15.63
CA ALA A 26 13.26 11.64 16.59
C ALA A 26 13.88 10.35 16.02
N ARG A 27 13.08 9.54 15.33
CA ARG A 27 13.54 8.25 14.77
C ARG A 27 14.60 8.40 13.68
N LEU A 28 14.54 9.49 12.92
CA LEU A 28 15.40 9.75 11.75
C LEU A 28 16.46 10.85 12.01
N ALA A 29 16.51 11.42 13.21
CA ALA A 29 17.40 12.54 13.53
C ALA A 29 18.88 12.24 13.24
N GLY A 30 19.32 11.00 13.50
CA GLY A 30 20.70 10.57 13.25
C GLY A 30 21.05 10.38 11.77
N ASP A 31 20.05 10.13 10.92
CA ASP A 31 20.26 9.78 9.52
C ASP A 31 20.13 10.98 8.57
N LEU A 32 19.40 12.02 8.99
CA LEU A 32 19.02 13.14 8.12
C LEU A 32 19.91 14.39 8.23
N ASN A 33 20.97 14.37 9.05
CA ASN A 33 21.93 15.47 9.18
C ASN A 33 21.29 16.86 9.36
N GLY A 34 20.19 16.94 10.13
CA GLY A 34 19.48 18.19 10.41
C GLY A 34 18.44 18.61 9.36
N HIS A 35 18.25 17.85 8.28
CA HIS A 35 17.12 18.06 7.37
C HIS A 35 15.80 17.60 7.99
N PRO A 36 14.65 18.24 7.66
CA PRO A 36 13.35 17.75 8.08
C PRO A 36 13.07 16.39 7.43
N TRP A 37 12.32 15.53 8.12
CA TRP A 37 11.99 14.19 7.62
C TRP A 37 11.24 14.21 6.29
N THR A 38 10.56 15.31 5.94
CA THR A 38 9.82 15.46 4.68
C THR A 38 10.69 15.29 3.45
N VAL A 39 11.99 15.58 3.53
CA VAL A 39 12.95 15.38 2.43
C VAL A 39 13.01 13.92 1.96
N VAL A 40 12.74 12.97 2.86
CA VAL A 40 12.67 11.54 2.54
C VAL A 40 11.59 11.26 1.51
N LEU A 41 10.40 11.83 1.67
CA LEU A 41 9.30 11.64 0.72
C LEU A 41 9.52 12.39 -0.59
N GLU A 42 10.13 13.58 -0.54
CA GLU A 42 10.49 14.33 -1.74
C GLU A 42 11.42 13.50 -2.63
N ILE A 43 12.50 12.96 -2.05
CA ILE A 43 13.45 12.10 -2.76
C ILE A 43 12.80 10.78 -3.18
N LEU A 44 11.95 10.18 -2.34
CA LEU A 44 11.25 8.94 -2.66
C LEU A 44 10.33 9.12 -3.87
N ASP A 45 9.56 10.21 -3.93
CA ASP A 45 8.65 10.50 -5.02
C ASP A 45 9.39 10.84 -6.32
N GLU A 46 10.48 11.61 -6.24
CA GLU A 46 11.40 11.81 -7.37
C GLU A 46 11.93 10.47 -7.87
N LYS A 47 12.33 9.55 -6.97
CA LYS A 47 12.79 8.21 -7.35
C LYS A 47 11.68 7.33 -7.95
N LYS A 48 10.42 7.55 -7.58
CA LYS A 48 9.23 6.91 -8.19
C LYS A 48 8.82 7.56 -9.52
N GLY A 49 9.41 8.70 -9.89
CA GLY A 49 9.14 9.42 -11.12
C GLY A 49 7.95 10.38 -11.06
N TYR A 50 7.57 10.82 -9.86
CA TYR A 50 6.65 11.95 -9.69
C TYR A 50 7.32 13.25 -10.16
N SER A 51 6.49 14.22 -10.55
CA SER A 51 6.95 15.56 -10.95
C SER A 51 7.80 16.21 -9.86
N ALA A 52 8.95 16.77 -10.25
CA ALA A 52 9.89 17.43 -9.33
C ALA A 52 9.24 18.65 -8.64
N GLY A 53 9.68 18.95 -7.41
CA GLY A 53 9.22 20.10 -6.65
C GLY A 53 8.00 19.86 -5.76
N ARG A 54 7.56 18.60 -5.57
CA ARG A 54 6.61 18.24 -4.50
C ARG A 54 7.20 18.65 -3.16
N ARG A 55 6.39 19.32 -2.33
CA ARG A 55 6.73 19.70 -0.96
C ARG A 55 5.74 19.09 -0.01
N TYR A 56 6.26 18.61 1.11
CA TYR A 56 5.45 18.06 2.19
C TYR A 56 5.54 18.94 3.42
N TRP A 57 4.50 18.89 4.24
CA TRP A 57 4.43 19.60 5.49
C TRP A 57 4.46 18.63 6.66
N VAL A 58 5.11 19.04 7.74
CA VAL A 58 5.42 18.17 8.87
C VAL A 58 4.20 17.72 9.68
N HIS A 59 3.06 18.41 9.57
CA HIS A 59 1.78 17.94 10.14
C HIS A 59 0.74 17.59 9.07
N ASP A 60 1.17 17.31 7.83
CA ASP A 60 0.30 16.64 6.86
C ASP A 60 0.23 15.15 7.22
N LEU A 61 -0.91 14.73 7.78
CA LEU A 61 -1.13 13.35 8.19
C LEU A 61 -0.92 12.36 7.04
N GLN A 62 -1.27 12.73 5.79
CA GLN A 62 -1.02 11.82 4.67
C GLN A 62 0.48 11.57 4.52
N ALA A 63 1.29 12.62 4.53
CA ALA A 63 2.75 12.50 4.45
C ALA A 63 3.32 11.70 5.63
N GLN A 64 2.85 11.95 6.85
CA GLN A 64 3.30 11.21 8.03
C GLN A 64 2.97 9.71 7.92
N LEU A 65 1.75 9.35 7.51
CA LEU A 65 1.38 7.96 7.32
C LEU A 65 2.17 7.30 6.17
N ARG A 66 2.57 8.05 5.14
CA ARG A 66 3.50 7.55 4.12
C ARG A 66 4.87 7.18 4.71
N MET A 67 5.40 7.99 5.63
CA MET A 67 6.65 7.67 6.31
C MET A 67 6.56 6.37 7.11
N LEU A 68 5.40 6.08 7.69
CA LEU A 68 5.20 4.90 8.51
C LEU A 68 4.97 3.62 7.69
N THR A 69 4.33 3.71 6.52
CA THR A 69 3.87 2.52 5.79
C THR A 69 4.65 2.19 4.52
N GLU A 70 5.45 3.11 3.99
CA GLU A 70 6.26 2.88 2.79
C GLU A 70 7.70 2.50 3.15
N ARG A 71 8.37 1.76 2.26
CA ARG A 71 9.81 1.54 2.38
C ARG A 71 10.57 2.81 2.05
N LEU A 72 11.40 3.28 2.97
CA LEU A 72 12.13 4.54 2.89
C LEU A 72 13.53 4.35 2.27
N GLY A 73 13.58 3.79 1.06
CA GLY A 73 14.83 3.47 0.38
C GLY A 73 15.69 2.49 1.18
N ASP A 74 16.95 2.86 1.43
CA ASP A 74 17.89 2.02 2.19
C ASP A 74 17.55 1.93 3.69
N PHE A 75 16.71 2.82 4.22
CA PHE A 75 16.26 2.74 5.61
C PHE A 75 15.22 1.63 5.85
N GLY A 76 14.69 1.01 4.79
CA GLY A 76 13.70 -0.06 4.93
C GLY A 76 12.38 0.46 5.52
N TYR A 77 11.84 -0.25 6.52
CA TYR A 77 10.65 0.17 7.28
C TYR A 77 11.06 0.54 8.72
N PRO A 78 11.65 1.72 8.96
CA PRO A 78 12.30 2.03 10.23
C PRO A 78 11.35 2.17 11.42
N PHE A 79 10.05 2.28 11.15
CA PHE A 79 8.98 2.44 12.14
C PHE A 79 8.23 1.15 12.44
N ASP A 80 8.49 0.07 11.69
CA ASP A 80 7.67 -1.13 11.74
C ASP A 80 8.34 -2.23 12.56
N ASP A 81 7.53 -3.15 13.07
CA ASP A 81 8.00 -4.34 13.77
C ASP A 81 7.98 -5.58 12.86
N LYS A 82 8.39 -6.73 13.39
CA LYS A 82 8.39 -8.00 12.64
C LYS A 82 6.97 -8.46 12.28
N GLN A 83 5.97 -8.00 13.01
CA GLN A 83 4.55 -8.30 12.83
C GLN A 83 3.87 -7.34 11.86
N ARG A 84 4.57 -6.34 11.33
CA ARG A 84 4.05 -5.29 10.44
C ARG A 84 2.97 -4.42 11.09
N THR A 85 3.00 -4.29 12.42
CA THR A 85 1.94 -3.62 13.20
C THR A 85 1.71 -2.19 12.73
N VAL A 86 2.78 -1.42 12.52
CA VAL A 86 2.69 -0.01 12.12
C VAL A 86 2.21 0.12 10.68
N SER A 87 2.67 -0.75 9.79
CA SER A 87 2.18 -0.78 8.41
C SER A 87 0.67 -1.07 8.35
N THR A 88 0.20 -2.05 9.12
CA THR A 88 -1.22 -2.40 9.18
C THR A 88 -2.07 -1.24 9.69
N LEU A 89 -1.73 -0.69 10.85
CA LEU A 89 -2.49 0.42 11.45
C LEU A 89 -2.41 1.69 10.59
N GLY A 90 -1.24 1.99 10.03
CA GLY A 90 -1.03 3.16 9.19
C GLY A 90 -1.83 3.09 7.90
N ASN A 91 -1.94 1.92 7.26
CA ASN A 91 -2.73 1.76 6.04
C ASN A 91 -4.23 1.92 6.30
N GLU A 92 -4.74 1.44 7.44
CA GLU A 92 -6.12 1.72 7.88
C GLU A 92 -6.34 3.23 8.03
N LEU A 93 -5.42 3.93 8.71
CA LEU A 93 -5.50 5.38 8.91
C LEU A 93 -5.41 6.18 7.60
N ARG A 94 -4.63 5.73 6.61
CA ARG A 94 -4.57 6.36 5.27
C ARG A 94 -5.94 6.33 4.61
N ILE A 95 -6.65 5.21 4.75
CA ILE A 95 -7.97 5.03 4.17
C ILE A 95 -9.02 5.86 4.92
N VAL A 96 -9.01 5.85 6.26
CA VAL A 96 -9.89 6.70 7.08
C VAL A 96 -9.67 8.19 6.75
N ARG A 97 -8.41 8.63 6.65
CA ARG A 97 -8.07 10.01 6.27
C ARG A 97 -8.61 10.34 4.89
N ASN A 98 -8.44 9.46 3.89
CA ASN A 98 -8.97 9.69 2.55
C ASN A 98 -10.50 9.72 2.52
N GLN A 99 -11.17 8.84 3.27
CA GLN A 99 -12.63 8.87 3.43
C GLN A 99 -13.09 10.22 3.99
N LEU A 100 -12.43 10.72 5.05
CA LEU A 100 -12.73 12.04 5.61
C LEU A 100 -12.53 13.16 4.58
N ALA A 101 -11.44 13.13 3.80
CA ALA A 101 -11.16 14.10 2.75
C ALA A 101 -12.21 14.09 1.61
N HIS A 102 -12.87 12.95 1.40
CA HIS A 102 -13.95 12.78 0.43
C HIS A 102 -15.37 12.96 1.04
N MET A 103 -15.47 13.57 2.23
CA MET A 103 -16.74 13.85 2.90
C MET A 103 -17.58 12.59 3.17
N HIS A 104 -16.92 11.45 3.43
CA HIS A 104 -17.58 10.24 3.91
C HIS A 104 -18.34 10.52 5.22
N ASP A 105 -19.55 10.01 5.33
CA ASP A 105 -20.38 10.13 6.54
C ASP A 105 -20.10 8.92 7.45
N PHE A 106 -19.35 9.15 8.52
CA PHE A 106 -18.89 8.07 9.40
C PHE A 106 -20.02 7.61 10.32
N SER A 107 -20.16 6.30 10.49
CA SER A 107 -20.96 5.75 11.59
C SER A 107 -20.25 5.90 12.94
N ILE A 108 -20.97 5.72 14.04
CA ILE A 108 -20.37 5.73 15.39
C ILE A 108 -19.36 4.58 15.53
N GLU A 109 -19.66 3.41 14.98
CA GLU A 109 -18.74 2.26 14.96
C GLU A 109 -17.47 2.57 14.15
N GLU A 110 -17.61 3.17 12.95
CA GLU A 110 -16.47 3.56 12.13
C GLU A 110 -15.61 4.62 12.84
N ALA A 111 -16.23 5.58 13.55
CA ALA A 111 -15.51 6.58 14.33
C ALA A 111 -14.75 5.96 15.52
N PHE A 112 -15.37 5.02 16.24
CA PHE A 112 -14.69 4.26 17.28
C PHE A 112 -13.47 3.50 16.72
N ARG A 113 -13.65 2.77 15.62
CA ARG A 113 -12.56 1.99 14.98
C ARG A 113 -11.44 2.91 14.49
N ALA A 114 -11.76 4.03 13.85
CA ALA A 114 -10.79 5.03 13.42
C ALA A 114 -9.93 5.53 14.58
N ASN A 115 -10.57 5.89 15.70
CA ASN A 115 -9.87 6.37 16.89
C ASN A 115 -9.08 5.25 17.59
N ASP A 116 -9.53 4.00 17.51
CA ASP A 116 -8.79 2.84 18.02
C ASP A 116 -7.47 2.61 17.27
N PHE A 117 -7.44 2.80 15.95
CA PHE A 117 -6.19 2.74 15.21
C PHE A 117 -5.18 3.81 15.67
N SER A 118 -5.65 5.04 15.90
CA SER A 118 -4.80 6.11 16.46
C SER A 118 -4.26 5.76 17.85
N VAL A 119 -5.10 5.21 18.73
CA VAL A 119 -4.68 4.78 20.08
C VAL A 119 -3.62 3.69 19.98
N ARG A 120 -3.87 2.63 19.21
CA ARG A 120 -2.93 1.50 19.08
C ARG A 120 -1.62 1.92 18.45
N LEU A 121 -1.64 2.86 17.51
CA LEU A 121 -0.44 3.38 16.87
C LEU A 121 0.41 4.20 17.86
N LEU A 122 -0.20 5.10 18.63
CA LEU A 122 0.50 5.88 19.65
C LEU A 122 0.98 5.02 20.83
N ASP A 123 0.21 4.01 21.23
CA ASP A 123 0.58 3.03 22.24
C ASP A 123 1.81 2.23 21.79
N HIS A 124 1.85 1.79 20.53
CA HIS A 124 3.00 1.11 19.95
C HIS A 124 4.28 1.96 19.99
N PHE A 125 4.17 3.28 19.76
CA PHE A 125 5.31 4.19 19.85
C PHE A 125 5.63 4.66 21.28
N GLY A 126 4.80 4.34 22.27
CA GLY A 126 4.96 4.82 23.65
C GLY A 126 4.85 6.35 23.75
N ASP A 127 3.98 6.99 22.94
CA ASP A 127 3.88 8.45 22.85
C ASP A 127 3.00 9.07 23.95
N ASP A 128 3.42 10.24 24.47
CA ASP A 128 2.70 10.97 25.52
C ASP A 128 1.29 11.45 25.12
N GLY A 129 0.98 11.51 23.83
CA GLY A 129 -0.34 11.85 23.32
C GLY A 129 -1.38 10.74 23.49
N LEU A 130 -1.00 9.58 24.02
CA LEU A 130 -1.86 8.41 24.15
C LEU A 130 -3.12 8.64 24.97
N ASP A 131 -3.04 9.38 26.09
CA ASP A 131 -4.20 9.61 26.95
C ASP A 131 -5.28 10.45 26.27
N THR A 132 -4.88 11.47 25.50
CA THR A 132 -5.80 12.26 24.67
C THR A 132 -6.45 11.38 23.60
N ALA A 133 -5.69 10.52 22.94
CA ALA A 133 -6.25 9.60 21.94
C ALA A 133 -7.25 8.60 22.58
N ARG A 134 -6.92 8.08 23.77
CA ARG A 134 -7.81 7.19 24.54
C ARG A 134 -9.10 7.90 24.94
N HIS A 135 -9.03 9.17 25.32
CA HIS A 135 -10.20 9.98 25.64
C HIS A 135 -11.13 10.14 24.42
N ILE A 136 -10.58 10.55 23.26
CA ILE A 136 -11.36 10.70 22.02
C ILE A 136 -12.03 9.38 21.61
N ARG A 137 -11.29 8.26 21.68
CA ARG A 137 -11.84 6.92 21.42
C ARG A 137 -12.93 6.54 22.42
N HIS A 138 -12.75 6.86 23.69
CA HIS A 138 -13.71 6.54 24.75
C HIS A 138 -15.04 7.26 24.55
N GLU A 139 -15.05 8.52 24.12
CA GLU A 139 -16.29 9.22 23.79
C GLU A 139 -17.08 8.51 22.68
N ALA A 140 -16.38 8.02 21.64
CA ALA A 140 -17.00 7.24 20.58
C ALA A 140 -17.53 5.88 21.10
N LEU A 141 -16.82 5.23 22.01
CA LEU A 141 -17.25 3.99 22.65
C LEU A 141 -18.51 4.18 23.50
N VAL A 142 -18.58 5.25 24.29
CA VAL A 142 -19.76 5.58 25.10
C VAL A 142 -20.97 5.86 24.21
N ALA A 143 -20.77 6.56 23.09
CA ALA A 143 -21.82 6.79 22.10
C ALA A 143 -22.28 5.48 21.45
N LEU A 144 -21.36 4.57 21.13
CA LEU A 144 -21.67 3.26 20.54
C LEU A 144 -22.50 2.41 21.52
N ALA A 145 -22.04 2.27 22.76
CA ALA A 145 -22.74 1.52 23.81
C ALA A 145 -24.16 2.06 24.07
N SER A 146 -24.32 3.38 24.04
CA SER A 146 -25.63 4.03 24.19
C SER A 146 -26.61 3.66 23.06
N VAL A 147 -26.13 3.55 21.83
CA VAL A 147 -26.96 3.18 20.66
C VAL A 147 -27.29 1.68 20.66
N GLU A 148 -26.37 0.83 21.11
CA GLU A 148 -26.58 -0.62 21.20
C GLU A 148 -27.41 -1.03 22.44
N GLY A 149 -27.75 -0.07 23.32
CA GLY A 149 -28.50 -0.35 24.55
C GLY A 149 -27.68 -1.11 25.61
N VAL A 150 -26.36 -1.14 25.46
CA VAL A 150 -25.43 -1.78 26.40
C VAL A 150 -25.18 -0.81 27.56
N THR A 151 -25.93 -0.99 28.65
CA THR A 151 -25.67 -0.26 29.91
C THR A 151 -24.51 -0.91 30.68
N GLU A 152 -23.86 -0.16 31.57
CA GLU A 152 -22.81 -0.70 32.47
C GLU A 152 -23.27 -1.96 33.21
N GLN A 153 -24.56 -2.06 33.54
CA GLN A 153 -25.16 -3.23 34.18
C GLN A 153 -25.24 -4.46 33.26
N VAL A 154 -25.48 -4.28 31.96
CA VAL A 154 -25.50 -5.38 30.96
C VAL A 154 -24.07 -5.80 30.61
N ALA A 155 -23.12 -4.87 30.52
CA ALA A 155 -21.71 -5.18 30.32
C ALA A 155 -21.10 -5.93 31.52
N ALA A 156 -21.41 -5.51 32.75
CA ALA A 156 -21.01 -6.21 33.98
C ALA A 156 -21.68 -7.60 34.12
N ALA A 157 -22.96 -7.73 33.73
CA ALA A 157 -23.65 -9.03 33.73
C ALA A 157 -23.09 -9.98 32.66
N THR A 158 -22.63 -9.47 31.52
CA THR A 158 -22.01 -10.28 30.45
C THR A 158 -20.58 -10.70 30.82
N ALA A 159 -19.83 -9.82 31.50
CA ALA A 159 -18.50 -10.14 32.05
C ALA A 159 -18.56 -11.12 33.25
N ALA A 160 -19.71 -11.24 33.91
CA ALA A 160 -19.96 -12.17 35.01
C ALA A 160 -20.43 -13.56 34.54
N VAL A 161 -20.67 -13.76 33.23
CA VAL A 161 -20.87 -15.10 32.68
C VAL A 161 -19.49 -15.75 32.56
N PRO A 162 -19.22 -16.88 33.23
CA PRO A 162 -17.95 -17.57 33.05
C PRO A 162 -17.85 -17.96 31.57
N SER A 163 -16.79 -17.50 30.91
CA SER A 163 -16.41 -18.04 29.62
C SER A 163 -16.33 -19.56 29.74
N PRO A 164 -16.88 -20.34 28.80
CA PRO A 164 -16.59 -21.76 28.79
C PRO A 164 -15.08 -21.90 28.76
N THR A 165 -14.54 -22.68 29.70
CA THR A 165 -13.14 -23.09 29.72
C THR A 165 -12.83 -23.57 28.32
N ARG A 166 -12.00 -22.81 27.61
CA ARG A 166 -11.51 -23.23 26.31
C ARG A 166 -10.53 -24.33 26.65
N ASP A 167 -10.96 -25.58 26.52
CA ASP A 167 -10.06 -26.72 26.61
C ASP A 167 -8.88 -26.40 25.70
N GLU A 168 -7.69 -26.33 26.31
CA GLU A 168 -6.43 -26.25 25.59
C GLU A 168 -6.35 -27.51 24.76
N VAL A 169 -6.72 -27.41 23.49
CA VAL A 169 -6.36 -28.43 22.51
C VAL A 169 -4.88 -28.25 22.28
N GLU A 170 -4.10 -29.05 23.01
CA GLU A 170 -2.71 -29.32 22.73
C GLU A 170 -2.63 -29.86 21.30
N ILE A 171 -2.14 -29.02 20.38
CA ILE A 171 -1.90 -29.43 19.00
C ILE A 171 -0.62 -30.28 19.05
N GLU A 172 -0.78 -31.59 19.13
CA GLU A 172 0.31 -32.53 18.84
C GLU A 172 0.78 -32.27 17.40
N LEU A 173 2.02 -31.81 17.29
CA LEU A 173 2.77 -31.73 16.05
C LEU A 173 2.98 -33.16 15.54
N VAL A 174 2.14 -33.59 14.59
CA VAL A 174 2.38 -34.82 13.84
C VAL A 174 3.51 -34.56 12.85
N ASP A 175 4.68 -35.08 13.20
CA ASP A 175 5.83 -35.20 12.31
C ASP A 175 5.52 -36.24 11.23
N THR A 176 5.09 -35.79 10.06
CA THR A 176 5.11 -36.62 8.86
C THR A 176 6.35 -36.28 8.04
N ALA A 177 7.42 -37.01 8.32
CA ALA A 177 8.53 -37.18 7.40
C ALA A 177 8.02 -37.87 6.13
N ALA A 178 7.83 -37.08 5.07
CA ALA A 178 7.74 -37.56 3.70
C ALA A 178 9.07 -37.20 3.02
N ASP A 179 9.91 -38.21 2.89
CA ASP A 179 11.16 -38.20 2.14
C ASP A 179 10.84 -37.93 0.67
N GLY A 180 11.22 -36.74 0.20
CA GLY A 180 11.01 -36.28 -1.16
C GLY A 180 12.10 -35.29 -1.49
N PHE A 181 13.09 -35.71 -2.27
CA PHE A 181 14.08 -34.85 -2.88
C PHE A 181 13.39 -33.82 -3.79
N GLU A 182 13.00 -32.68 -3.23
CA GLU A 182 12.59 -31.51 -3.99
C GLU A 182 13.79 -30.59 -4.15
N THR A 183 14.32 -30.54 -5.37
CA THR A 183 15.22 -29.47 -5.80
C THR A 183 14.54 -28.13 -5.57
N GLU A 184 15.04 -27.33 -4.61
CA GLU A 184 14.60 -25.94 -4.43
C GLU A 184 14.63 -25.23 -5.81
N PRO A 185 13.51 -24.64 -6.26
CA PRO A 185 13.50 -23.94 -7.53
C PRO A 185 14.48 -22.77 -7.45
N GLU A 186 15.52 -22.82 -8.28
CA GLU A 186 16.56 -21.80 -8.37
C GLU A 186 15.93 -20.40 -8.54
N THR A 187 16.01 -19.58 -7.49
CA THR A 187 15.40 -18.25 -7.44
C THR A 187 16.06 -17.34 -8.48
N VAL A 188 15.24 -16.64 -9.25
CA VAL A 188 15.73 -15.73 -10.29
C VAL A 188 15.86 -14.36 -9.67
N VAL A 189 17.10 -13.94 -9.41
CA VAL A 189 17.41 -12.64 -8.83
C VAL A 189 17.86 -11.67 -9.93
N PRO A 190 17.45 -10.39 -9.86
CA PRO A 190 17.95 -9.36 -10.77
C PRO A 190 19.47 -9.20 -10.68
N ASP A 191 20.07 -8.68 -11.75
CA ASP A 191 21.48 -8.31 -11.72
C ASP A 191 21.74 -7.17 -10.71
N PRO A 192 22.76 -7.26 -9.84
CA PRO A 192 23.05 -6.21 -8.86
C PRO A 192 23.20 -4.81 -9.48
N ALA A 193 23.67 -4.70 -10.73
CA ALA A 193 23.83 -3.43 -11.41
C ALA A 193 22.49 -2.71 -11.67
N VAL A 194 21.38 -3.45 -11.82
CA VAL A 194 20.06 -2.84 -12.03
C VAL A 194 19.44 -2.31 -10.73
N LEU A 195 19.95 -2.76 -9.58
CA LEU A 195 19.50 -2.35 -8.25
C LEU A 195 20.16 -1.06 -7.75
N VAL A 196 21.10 -0.48 -8.49
CA VAL A 196 21.85 0.72 -8.09
C VAL A 196 21.43 1.95 -8.89
N ARG A 197 21.35 3.09 -8.18
CA ARG A 197 21.11 4.44 -8.69
C ARG A 197 22.18 5.39 -8.14
N GLY A 198 22.21 6.63 -8.62
CA GLY A 198 23.00 7.71 -8.01
C GLY A 198 22.67 7.93 -6.52
N PRO A 199 23.61 8.50 -5.75
CA PRO A 199 23.48 8.67 -4.31
C PRO A 199 22.34 9.64 -3.94
N SER A 200 21.67 9.36 -2.81
CA SER A 200 20.71 10.27 -2.18
C SER A 200 20.71 10.09 -0.66
N VAL A 201 19.97 10.93 0.06
CA VAL A 201 19.79 10.81 1.53
C VAL A 201 19.24 9.44 1.94
N ILE A 202 18.28 8.90 1.19
CA ILE A 202 17.70 7.56 1.43
C ILE A 202 18.51 6.43 0.77
N GLY A 203 19.81 6.66 0.57
CA GLY A 203 20.74 5.71 -0.02
C GLY A 203 20.74 5.66 -1.55
N ASN A 204 21.51 4.72 -2.11
CA ASN A 204 21.78 4.65 -3.55
C ASN A 204 21.05 3.50 -4.25
N LYS A 205 20.26 2.69 -3.55
CA LYS A 205 19.48 1.64 -4.19
C LYS A 205 18.34 2.22 -5.03
N ARG A 206 18.05 1.51 -6.12
CA ARG A 206 16.84 1.65 -6.93
C ARG A 206 15.67 1.06 -6.14
N LEU A 207 14.51 1.68 -6.28
CA LEU A 207 13.28 1.16 -5.70
C LEU A 207 12.89 -0.13 -6.41
N GLU A 208 12.81 -1.21 -5.64
CA GLU A 208 12.28 -2.49 -6.08
C GLU A 208 10.74 -2.46 -6.08
N PHE A 209 10.12 -3.43 -6.72
CA PHE A 209 8.66 -3.54 -6.67
C PHE A 209 8.21 -4.05 -5.30
N GLU A 210 7.26 -3.34 -4.72
CA GLU A 210 6.61 -3.73 -3.48
C GLU A 210 5.11 -3.91 -3.71
N PRO A 211 4.55 -5.08 -3.43
CA PRO A 211 3.11 -5.29 -3.54
C PRO A 211 2.39 -4.55 -2.40
N TRP A 212 1.26 -3.95 -2.73
CA TRP A 212 0.27 -3.49 -1.78
C TRP A 212 -0.21 -4.68 -0.95
N THR A 213 -0.18 -4.52 0.37
CA THR A 213 -0.79 -5.48 1.28
C THR A 213 -2.25 -5.12 1.46
N VAL A 214 -3.14 -6.04 1.10
CA VAL A 214 -4.58 -5.79 1.20
C VAL A 214 -4.96 -5.52 2.65
N VAL A 215 -5.67 -4.43 2.85
CA VAL A 215 -6.28 -4.03 4.11
C VAL A 215 -7.79 -4.06 3.94
N GLN A 216 -8.49 -4.78 4.81
CA GLN A 216 -9.94 -4.93 4.71
C GLN A 216 -10.64 -3.75 5.37
N ILE A 217 -11.13 -2.83 4.55
CA ILE A 217 -11.72 -1.55 4.96
C ILE A 217 -13.23 -1.50 4.90
N GLY A 218 -13.85 -2.59 4.51
CA GLY A 218 -15.29 -2.73 4.46
C GLY A 218 -15.72 -4.17 4.16
N SER A 219 -17.03 -4.39 4.20
CA SER A 219 -17.64 -5.65 3.78
C SER A 219 -17.98 -5.64 2.30
N VAL A 220 -18.35 -6.82 1.80
CA VAL A 220 -18.82 -7.02 0.44
C VAL A 220 -20.09 -6.22 0.14
N ASP A 221 -20.86 -5.84 1.18
CA ASP A 221 -22.08 -5.04 1.05
C ASP A 221 -21.82 -3.70 0.38
N VAL A 222 -20.66 -3.07 0.63
CA VAL A 222 -20.25 -1.84 -0.07
C VAL A 222 -20.17 -2.06 -1.57
N LEU A 223 -19.68 -3.23 -1.98
CA LEU A 223 -19.65 -3.58 -3.38
C LEU A 223 -21.08 -3.82 -3.88
N ASP A 224 -21.94 -4.56 -3.18
CA ASP A 224 -23.33 -4.80 -3.57
C ASP A 224 -24.10 -3.48 -3.78
N ASP A 225 -23.81 -2.50 -2.93
CA ASP A 225 -24.37 -1.15 -2.95
C ASP A 225 -23.67 -0.17 -3.92
N LEU A 226 -22.81 -0.64 -4.83
CA LEU A 226 -22.13 0.18 -5.85
C LEU A 226 -23.00 1.20 -6.62
N PRO A 227 -24.32 1.03 -6.82
CA PRO A 227 -25.16 2.09 -7.39
C PRO A 227 -25.19 3.37 -6.54
N LYS A 228 -25.07 3.27 -5.20
CA LYS A 228 -25.12 4.39 -4.26
C LYS A 228 -23.85 5.24 -4.35
N LYS A 229 -23.98 6.56 -4.17
CA LYS A 229 -22.86 7.52 -4.26
C LYS A 229 -21.73 7.18 -3.28
N ILE A 230 -22.09 6.92 -2.02
CA ILE A 230 -21.15 6.60 -0.93
C ILE A 230 -20.31 5.36 -1.27
N ALA A 231 -20.95 4.29 -1.76
CA ALA A 231 -20.25 3.07 -2.16
C ALA A 231 -19.25 3.31 -3.30
N LYS A 232 -19.61 4.13 -4.30
CA LYS A 232 -18.70 4.52 -5.38
C LYS A 232 -17.50 5.27 -4.86
N GLU A 233 -17.71 6.22 -3.94
CA GLU A 233 -16.64 7.04 -3.35
C GLU A 233 -15.68 6.18 -2.53
N LYS A 234 -16.19 5.25 -1.69
CA LYS A 234 -15.35 4.28 -0.96
C LYS A 234 -14.48 3.44 -1.90
N VAL A 235 -15.06 2.89 -2.96
CA VAL A 235 -14.33 2.07 -3.95
C VAL A 235 -13.29 2.88 -4.70
N ARG A 236 -13.61 4.12 -5.10
CA ARG A 236 -12.67 5.01 -5.81
C ARG A 236 -11.52 5.43 -4.89
N ALA A 237 -11.79 5.77 -3.64
CA ALA A 237 -10.77 6.14 -2.66
C ALA A 237 -9.76 5.01 -2.45
N ALA A 238 -10.24 3.76 -2.28
CA ALA A 238 -9.38 2.59 -2.17
C ALA A 238 -8.54 2.38 -3.44
N ALA A 239 -9.13 2.51 -4.62
CA ALA A 239 -8.42 2.36 -5.88
C ALA A 239 -7.33 3.44 -6.09
N VAL A 240 -7.60 4.69 -5.72
CA VAL A 240 -6.61 5.78 -5.80
C VAL A 240 -5.45 5.50 -4.84
N GLU A 241 -5.73 5.04 -3.63
CA GLU A 241 -4.70 4.71 -2.65
C GLU A 241 -3.77 3.59 -3.14
N ILE A 242 -4.35 2.48 -3.63
CA ILE A 242 -3.59 1.36 -4.19
C ILE A 242 -2.78 1.81 -5.41
N ALA A 243 -3.38 2.59 -6.32
CA ALA A 243 -2.69 3.09 -7.50
C ALA A 243 -1.56 4.07 -7.16
N THR A 244 -1.73 4.89 -6.13
CA THR A 244 -0.69 5.81 -5.64
C THR A 244 0.52 5.06 -5.08
N TYR A 245 0.27 3.90 -4.46
CA TYR A 245 1.32 3.03 -3.91
C TYR A 245 2.02 2.18 -4.98
N GLU A 246 1.26 1.39 -5.76
CA GLU A 246 1.79 0.42 -6.73
C GLU A 246 1.96 0.99 -8.16
N GLY A 247 1.51 2.21 -8.43
CA GLY A 247 1.51 2.80 -9.77
C GLY A 247 2.89 2.86 -10.43
N PRO A 248 3.01 2.58 -11.75
CA PRO A 248 1.98 2.06 -12.65
C PRO A 248 1.56 0.62 -12.30
N ILE A 249 0.24 0.37 -12.31
CA ILE A 249 -0.37 -0.92 -11.96
C ILE A 249 -1.34 -1.36 -13.06
N HIS A 250 -1.34 -2.65 -13.43
CA HIS A 250 -2.29 -3.18 -14.41
C HIS A 250 -3.72 -3.10 -13.87
N LEU A 251 -4.69 -2.70 -14.71
CA LEU A 251 -6.08 -2.49 -14.29
C LEU A 251 -6.69 -3.72 -13.62
N ASP A 252 -6.43 -4.92 -14.14
CA ASP A 252 -7.00 -6.16 -13.57
C ASP A 252 -6.45 -6.43 -12.16
N ARG A 253 -5.16 -6.13 -11.93
CA ARG A 253 -4.56 -6.23 -10.59
C ARG A 253 -5.19 -5.20 -9.64
N LEU A 254 -5.37 -3.96 -10.09
CA LEU A 254 -6.02 -2.92 -9.29
C LEU A 254 -7.47 -3.29 -8.93
N VAL A 255 -8.23 -3.85 -9.87
CA VAL A 255 -9.59 -4.34 -9.63
C VAL A 255 -9.60 -5.43 -8.55
N GLN A 256 -8.69 -6.40 -8.64
CA GLN A 256 -8.60 -7.50 -7.69
C GLN A 256 -8.24 -7.01 -6.28
N LEU A 257 -7.21 -6.17 -6.14
CA LEU A 257 -6.79 -5.60 -4.86
C LEU A 257 -7.89 -4.72 -4.24
N THR A 258 -8.56 -3.92 -5.07
CA THR A 258 -9.71 -3.10 -4.62
C THR A 258 -10.83 -3.99 -4.11
N ALA A 259 -11.18 -5.08 -4.81
CA ALA A 259 -12.22 -6.00 -4.37
C ALA A 259 -11.87 -6.72 -3.05
N GLN A 260 -10.63 -7.18 -2.92
CA GLN A 260 -10.14 -7.84 -1.70
C GLN A 260 -10.16 -6.89 -0.50
N SER A 261 -9.96 -5.58 -0.72
CA SER A 261 -10.09 -4.56 0.33
C SER A 261 -11.51 -4.45 0.90
N PHE A 262 -12.52 -5.00 0.22
CA PHE A 262 -13.90 -5.12 0.70
C PHE A 262 -14.30 -6.58 0.99
N GLY A 263 -13.32 -7.46 1.25
CA GLY A 263 -13.55 -8.86 1.60
C GLY A 263 -13.93 -9.79 0.44
N LEU A 264 -13.91 -9.31 -0.82
CA LEU A 264 -14.24 -10.14 -1.99
C LEU A 264 -12.97 -10.78 -2.58
N GLN A 265 -12.75 -12.06 -2.27
CA GLN A 265 -11.57 -12.80 -2.75
C GLN A 265 -11.60 -13.13 -4.25
N ARG A 266 -12.78 -13.44 -4.80
CA ARG A 266 -12.92 -13.81 -6.23
C ARG A 266 -13.86 -12.86 -6.95
N VAL A 267 -13.34 -12.14 -7.93
CA VAL A 267 -14.11 -11.18 -8.73
C VAL A 267 -14.68 -11.88 -9.97
N ARG A 268 -16.00 -11.87 -10.13
CA ARG A 268 -16.66 -12.35 -11.36
C ARG A 268 -16.64 -11.28 -12.45
N SER A 269 -16.71 -11.65 -13.72
CA SER A 269 -16.59 -10.69 -14.85
C SER A 269 -17.59 -9.54 -14.83
N SER A 270 -18.81 -9.73 -14.29
CA SER A 270 -19.79 -8.63 -14.15
C SER A 270 -19.37 -7.61 -13.07
N ARG A 271 -18.79 -8.10 -11.97
CA ARG A 271 -18.21 -7.29 -10.88
C ARG A 271 -16.97 -6.55 -11.36
N GLU A 272 -16.10 -7.26 -12.05
CA GLU A 272 -14.85 -6.74 -12.62
C GLU A 272 -15.11 -5.52 -13.49
N LYS A 273 -16.07 -5.61 -14.43
CA LYS A 273 -16.47 -4.49 -15.30
C LYS A 273 -16.94 -3.27 -14.51
N LYS A 274 -17.74 -3.46 -13.44
CA LYS A 274 -18.24 -2.37 -12.60
C LYS A 274 -17.11 -1.70 -11.82
N LEU A 275 -16.19 -2.48 -11.24
CA LEU A 275 -15.04 -1.95 -10.52
C LEU A 275 -14.07 -1.23 -11.46
N ALA A 276 -13.75 -1.85 -12.60
CA ALA A 276 -12.92 -1.24 -13.63
C ALA A 276 -13.51 0.07 -14.17
N TYR A 277 -14.84 0.18 -14.24
CA TYR A 277 -15.49 1.45 -14.57
C TYR A 277 -15.29 2.48 -13.45
N GLN A 278 -15.49 2.13 -12.17
CA GLN A 278 -15.27 3.08 -11.06
C GLN A 278 -13.82 3.55 -10.97
N ILE A 279 -12.84 2.67 -11.18
CA ILE A 279 -11.41 3.01 -11.20
C ILE A 279 -11.12 4.08 -12.27
N ARG A 280 -11.68 3.94 -13.48
CA ARG A 280 -11.55 4.95 -14.54
C ARG A 280 -12.20 6.30 -14.18
N GLN A 281 -13.18 6.29 -13.29
CA GLN A 281 -13.85 7.50 -12.79
C GLN A 281 -13.19 8.07 -11.52
N ALA A 282 -12.06 7.50 -11.07
CA ALA A 282 -11.39 7.89 -9.83
C ALA A 282 -10.35 9.02 -10.04
N GLY A 283 -10.24 9.58 -11.24
CA GLY A 283 -9.26 10.63 -11.57
C GLY A 283 -7.84 10.11 -11.84
N LEU A 284 -7.71 8.80 -12.09
CA LEU A 284 -6.46 8.14 -12.48
C LEU A 284 -6.30 8.15 -14.01
N VAL A 285 -5.06 8.11 -14.49
CA VAL A 285 -4.77 8.01 -15.92
C VAL A 285 -4.68 6.53 -16.30
N VAL A 286 -5.43 6.10 -17.31
CA VAL A 286 -5.34 4.73 -17.84
C VAL A 286 -4.79 4.78 -19.25
N ASP A 287 -3.65 4.14 -19.48
CA ASP A 287 -3.00 4.13 -20.79
C ASP A 287 -3.60 3.09 -21.74
N ALA A 288 -3.09 3.07 -22.99
CA ALA A 288 -3.55 2.16 -24.03
C ALA A 288 -3.33 0.67 -23.69
N ASP A 289 -2.35 0.35 -22.83
CA ASP A 289 -2.05 -1.02 -22.39
C ASP A 289 -2.78 -1.41 -21.10
N LYS A 290 -3.74 -0.58 -20.67
CA LYS A 290 -4.55 -0.77 -19.45
C LYS A 290 -3.75 -0.66 -18.15
N PHE A 291 -2.63 0.06 -18.15
CA PHE A 291 -1.96 0.43 -16.91
C PHE A 291 -2.54 1.71 -16.36
N VAL A 292 -2.77 1.70 -15.05
CA VAL A 292 -3.31 2.79 -14.28
C VAL A 292 -2.16 3.52 -13.60
N TRP A 293 -2.10 4.82 -13.83
CA TRP A 293 -1.07 5.72 -13.35
C TRP A 293 -1.68 6.72 -12.35
N PRO A 294 -0.96 7.02 -11.25
CA PRO A 294 -1.25 8.20 -10.44
C PRO A 294 -1.30 9.44 -11.31
N ARG A 295 -2.17 10.40 -10.96
CA ARG A 295 -2.39 11.61 -11.76
C ARG A 295 -1.10 12.44 -11.93
N GLU A 296 -0.18 12.33 -10.99
CA GLU A 296 1.01 13.16 -10.87
C GLU A 296 2.26 12.53 -11.49
N ILE A 297 2.14 11.31 -11.99
CA ILE A 297 3.15 10.65 -12.80
C ILE A 297 2.72 10.76 -14.26
N ASP A 298 3.56 11.40 -15.08
CA ASP A 298 3.37 11.46 -16.52
C ASP A 298 3.97 10.22 -17.19
N PRO A 299 3.15 9.33 -17.80
CA PRO A 299 3.65 8.13 -18.48
C PRO A 299 4.65 8.45 -19.59
N GLY A 300 4.53 9.61 -20.26
CA GLY A 300 5.40 10.00 -21.36
C GLY A 300 6.82 10.36 -20.91
N ASN A 301 6.97 10.86 -19.68
CA ASN A 301 8.24 11.29 -19.11
C ASN A 301 8.78 10.34 -18.04
N TRP A 302 8.04 9.30 -17.68
CA TRP A 302 8.48 8.33 -16.70
C TRP A 302 9.62 7.45 -17.25
N ARG A 303 10.77 7.47 -16.56
CA ARG A 303 12.01 6.76 -16.96
C ARG A 303 12.48 5.73 -15.95
N GLU A 304 11.66 5.44 -14.94
CA GLU A 304 12.00 4.49 -13.89
C GLU A 304 11.61 3.07 -14.26
N PHE A 305 12.13 2.12 -13.48
CA PHE A 305 11.70 0.73 -13.47
C PHE A 305 11.94 0.13 -12.09
N ARG A 306 11.13 -0.87 -11.71
CA ARG A 306 11.18 -1.50 -10.39
C ARG A 306 11.50 -2.98 -10.52
N PRO A 307 12.76 -3.37 -10.29
CA PRO A 307 13.18 -4.77 -10.31
C PRO A 307 12.46 -5.60 -9.23
N ASN A 308 12.36 -6.90 -9.46
CA ASN A 308 11.90 -7.86 -8.47
C ASN A 308 12.49 -9.24 -8.76
N ASP A 309 12.63 -10.06 -7.73
CA ASP A 309 12.99 -11.47 -7.88
C ASP A 309 11.78 -12.33 -8.28
N SER A 310 12.01 -13.63 -8.41
CA SER A 310 10.97 -14.61 -8.75
C SER A 310 9.95 -14.88 -7.65
N THR A 311 10.18 -14.43 -6.41
CA THR A 311 9.28 -14.64 -5.27
C THR A 311 8.18 -13.59 -5.20
N ALA A 312 8.39 -12.43 -5.82
CA ALA A 312 7.40 -11.36 -5.87
C ALA A 312 6.12 -11.80 -6.61
N ASP A 313 4.96 -11.52 -6.01
CA ASP A 313 3.64 -11.66 -6.66
C ASP A 313 3.41 -10.54 -7.68
N ARG A 314 4.15 -10.64 -8.80
CA ARG A 314 4.04 -9.73 -9.93
C ARG A 314 4.11 -10.52 -11.24
N PRO A 315 2.96 -10.86 -11.86
CA PRO A 315 2.95 -11.42 -13.20
C PRO A 315 3.66 -10.48 -14.17
N PHE A 316 4.49 -11.01 -15.08
CA PHE A 316 5.25 -10.17 -16.03
C PHE A 316 4.34 -9.31 -16.93
N ILE A 317 3.15 -9.84 -17.25
CA ILE A 317 2.11 -9.13 -18.02
C ILE A 317 1.47 -7.97 -17.23
N HIS A 318 1.67 -7.92 -15.92
CA HIS A 318 1.24 -6.82 -15.05
C HIS A 318 2.38 -5.82 -14.79
N ILE A 319 3.43 -5.84 -15.62
CA ILE A 319 4.50 -4.84 -15.64
C ILE A 319 4.30 -3.96 -16.87
N SER A 320 4.30 -2.64 -16.71
CA SER A 320 4.01 -1.73 -17.83
C SER A 320 5.01 -1.94 -18.97
N PRO A 321 4.58 -1.94 -20.23
CA PRO A 321 5.53 -1.93 -21.35
C PRO A 321 6.51 -0.75 -21.30
N ILE A 322 6.12 0.39 -20.70
CA ILE A 322 7.01 1.53 -20.46
C ILE A 322 8.11 1.16 -19.45
N GLU A 323 7.74 0.49 -18.36
CA GLU A 323 8.66 0.00 -17.32
C GLU A 323 9.67 -1.01 -17.87
N ILE A 324 9.19 -1.96 -18.68
CA ILE A 324 10.04 -2.94 -19.34
C ILE A 324 11.01 -2.26 -20.32
N ALA A 325 10.54 -1.29 -21.11
CA ALA A 325 11.37 -0.53 -22.05
C ALA A 325 12.44 0.32 -21.32
N ASN A 326 12.11 0.90 -20.17
CA ASN A 326 13.06 1.65 -19.34
C ASN A 326 14.17 0.76 -18.79
N ALA A 327 13.84 -0.44 -18.31
CA ALA A 327 14.82 -1.43 -17.90
C ALA A 327 15.74 -1.84 -19.08
N ALA A 328 15.15 -2.09 -20.25
CA ALA A 328 15.91 -2.42 -21.45
C ALA A 328 16.89 -1.31 -21.86
N ARG A 329 16.45 -0.04 -21.83
CA ARG A 329 17.28 1.14 -22.11
C ARG A 329 18.46 1.24 -21.14
N PHE A 330 18.19 1.02 -19.85
CA PHE A 330 19.24 1.03 -18.81
C PHE A 330 20.28 -0.06 -19.07
N ILE A 331 19.85 -1.28 -19.40
CA ILE A 331 20.74 -2.41 -19.69
C ILE A 331 21.58 -2.14 -20.94
N GLN A 332 20.98 -1.66 -22.04
CA GLN A 332 21.70 -1.28 -23.27
C GLN A 332 22.76 -0.19 -23.02
N ALA A 333 22.43 0.82 -22.21
CA ALA A 333 23.36 1.89 -21.89
C ALA A 333 24.59 1.38 -21.10
N LYS A 334 24.42 0.32 -20.30
CA LYS A 334 25.49 -0.32 -19.52
C LYS A 334 26.25 -1.39 -20.29
N ARG A 335 25.62 -2.05 -21.26
CA ARG A 335 26.19 -3.14 -22.06
C ARG A 335 25.85 -2.91 -23.53
N LYS A 336 26.77 -2.23 -24.24
CA LYS A 336 26.54 -1.76 -25.61
C LYS A 336 26.52 -2.86 -26.68
N ASP A 337 27.10 -4.03 -26.38
CA ASP A 337 27.31 -5.12 -27.35
C ASP A 337 26.36 -6.32 -27.16
N LEU A 338 25.24 -6.12 -26.46
CA LEU A 338 24.22 -7.18 -26.29
C LEU A 338 23.45 -7.41 -27.59
N SER A 339 23.25 -8.69 -27.94
CA SER A 339 22.27 -9.05 -28.96
C SER A 339 20.85 -8.74 -28.47
N GLU A 340 19.89 -8.65 -29.39
CA GLU A 340 18.47 -8.45 -29.03
C GLU A 340 17.93 -9.56 -28.12
N ASP A 341 18.40 -10.80 -28.32
CA ASP A 341 17.97 -11.94 -27.50
C ASP A 341 18.60 -11.90 -26.09
N ASP A 342 19.89 -11.55 -25.99
CA ASP A 342 20.57 -11.41 -24.69
C ASP A 342 19.96 -10.25 -23.88
N LEU A 343 19.61 -9.14 -24.54
CA LEU A 343 18.90 -8.03 -23.91
C LEU A 343 17.54 -8.49 -23.38
N ALA A 344 16.79 -9.25 -24.18
CA ALA A 344 15.50 -9.79 -23.75
C ALA A 344 15.63 -10.71 -22.53
N VAL A 345 16.64 -11.58 -22.49
CA VAL A 345 16.92 -12.44 -21.34
C VAL A 345 17.28 -11.60 -20.10
N ALA A 346 18.15 -10.60 -20.24
CA ALA A 346 18.52 -9.72 -19.13
C ALA A 346 17.33 -8.91 -18.58
N VAL A 347 16.43 -8.47 -19.46
CA VAL A 347 15.18 -7.78 -19.07
C VAL A 347 14.25 -8.73 -18.32
N LEU A 348 14.07 -9.97 -18.80
CA LEU A 348 13.25 -10.96 -18.08
C LEU A 348 13.82 -11.25 -16.69
N GLN A 349 15.15 -11.40 -16.58
CA GLN A 349 15.83 -11.63 -15.31
C GLN A 349 15.64 -10.45 -14.33
N THR A 350 15.64 -9.21 -14.83
CA THR A 350 15.39 -8.00 -14.01
C THR A 350 14.05 -8.04 -13.27
N PHE A 351 13.07 -8.78 -13.81
CA PHE A 351 11.74 -8.93 -13.22
C PHE A 351 11.46 -10.36 -12.73
N GLY A 352 12.53 -11.13 -12.42
CA GLY A 352 12.42 -12.43 -11.77
C GLY A 352 11.89 -13.54 -12.69
N ARG A 353 12.06 -13.40 -14.01
CA ARG A 353 11.58 -14.39 -14.99
C ARG A 353 12.73 -14.99 -15.79
N LYS A 354 12.68 -16.32 -15.96
CA LYS A 354 13.52 -17.08 -16.90
C LYS A 354 12.75 -17.50 -18.16
N ARG A 355 11.48 -17.92 -18.00
CA ARG A 355 10.69 -18.54 -19.10
C ARG A 355 9.98 -17.51 -19.98
N ARG A 356 10.22 -17.60 -21.30
CA ARG A 356 9.57 -16.79 -22.33
C ARG A 356 8.36 -17.50 -22.94
N THR A 357 7.23 -17.52 -22.22
CA THR A 357 5.97 -18.06 -22.76
C THR A 357 5.44 -17.19 -23.90
N LYS A 358 4.48 -17.69 -24.70
CA LYS A 358 3.87 -16.91 -25.80
C LYS A 358 3.34 -15.55 -25.35
N GLN A 359 2.68 -15.51 -24.18
CA GLN A 359 2.12 -14.27 -23.64
C GLN A 359 3.22 -13.31 -23.18
N VAL A 360 4.26 -13.82 -22.50
CA VAL A 360 5.43 -13.02 -22.08
C VAL A 360 6.20 -12.49 -23.27
N ALA A 361 6.39 -13.30 -24.32
CA ALA A 361 7.06 -12.90 -25.55
C ALA A 361 6.31 -11.76 -26.26
N ALA A 362 4.98 -11.88 -26.38
CA ALA A 362 4.15 -10.83 -26.97
C ALA A 362 4.21 -9.53 -26.17
N HIS A 363 4.12 -9.61 -24.84
CA HIS A 363 4.19 -8.44 -23.97
C HIS A 363 5.56 -7.75 -24.02
N LEU A 364 6.64 -8.55 -24.03
CA LEU A 364 8.00 -8.06 -24.19
C LEU A 364 8.21 -7.38 -25.56
N ALA A 365 7.64 -7.93 -26.63
CA ALA A 365 7.74 -7.32 -27.96
C ALA A 365 7.08 -5.93 -28.01
N VAL A 366 5.95 -5.72 -27.33
CA VAL A 366 5.31 -4.40 -27.21
C VAL A 366 6.24 -3.41 -26.50
N ALA A 367 6.93 -3.83 -25.44
CA ALA A 367 7.90 -3.00 -24.73
C ALA A 367 9.13 -2.66 -25.60
N MET A 368 9.69 -3.64 -26.31
CA MET A 368 10.85 -3.43 -27.17
C MET A 368 10.56 -2.51 -28.35
N ALA A 369 9.34 -2.54 -28.90
CA ALA A 369 8.91 -1.58 -29.92
C ALA A 369 8.87 -0.12 -29.40
N ARG A 370 8.72 0.09 -28.09
CA ARG A 370 8.77 1.44 -27.48
C ARG A 370 10.18 1.93 -27.25
N LEU A 371 11.09 1.01 -26.94
CA LEU A 371 12.52 1.31 -26.81
C LEU A 371 13.06 1.93 -28.11
N THR A 372 12.68 1.39 -29.26
CA THR A 372 13.13 1.87 -30.58
C THR A 372 12.44 3.17 -31.01
N ALA A 373 11.19 3.39 -30.60
CA ALA A 373 10.42 4.59 -30.96
C ALA A 373 10.86 5.86 -30.20
N HIS A 374 11.49 5.71 -29.03
CA HIS A 374 11.94 6.82 -28.18
C HIS A 374 13.39 6.56 -27.74
N PRO A 375 14.39 6.83 -28.61
CA PRO A 375 15.80 6.61 -28.29
C PRO A 375 16.26 7.36 -27.03
#